data_AF-A0A954QQX1-F1
#
_entry.id   AF-A0A954QQX1-F1
#
_cell.length_a   1.000
_cell.length_b   1.000
_cell.length_c   1.000
_cell.angle_alpha   90.00
_cell.angle_beta   90.00
_cell.angle_gamma   90.00
#
_symmetry.space_group_name_H-M   'P 1'
#
loop_
_entity.id
_entity.type
_entity.pdbx_description
1 polymer ?
#
loop_
_entity_poly.entity_id
_entity_poly.type
_entity_poly.pdbx_seq_one_letter_code
_entity_poly.pdbx_strand_id
1 'polypeptide(L)'
;MTEQQRGLFATDPWEIDDRQFGNIAVVVFAEGASGSFDYLIPDELLSRLSAGQRVKVPFGRGNSTRVGYCVEVRHQQVPHRRLKSLAELLDDRPLLSPAMLRLTQRMADYYLTDWGKVLEAVIPTGVRAQAGTRMQTQCTLTTAGVAVSVDDLPTKQAAAICCLRAAGGTLAMAELQEQVPCTAVPLRGLEKKGLLRCHAERVQVAQVPHRARTSMEPITLNDKQREAVDAVVAALQAGRHEVFLLHGVTGSGKTEVYIKAIEEMIRFRRQAIVLVPEISLTPQTQHRFRSRFPEVAVLHSHLSDSERNAHWQRIAAGEVQVIVGARSAVFAPTPHLGLIVIDEEHEASFKQDKLPRYHAREVAQWRAESESIPLILGSATPSLETWQRARTGQASLLSMPHRILDLPLPDVVIVDTRHALGERRGPGAMSSRMLQALKLALDANEQVILLLNRRGYSTHIQCPACGYVAKCPHCD
;
A
#
# COMPACT_ATOMS: atom_id res chain seq x y z
N MET A 1 -60.51 10.52 -52.47
CA MET A 1 -59.12 10.84 -52.11
C MET A 1 -58.44 9.53 -51.72
N THR A 2 -57.45 9.14 -52.51
CA THR A 2 -56.76 7.84 -52.51
C THR A 2 -56.06 7.53 -51.17
N GLU A 3 -55.86 6.25 -50.85
CA GLU A 3 -55.13 5.78 -49.66
C GLU A 3 -53.74 6.43 -49.46
N GLN A 4 -53.15 6.98 -50.52
CA GLN A 4 -51.91 7.77 -50.46
C GLN A 4 -52.01 9.10 -49.69
N GLN A 5 -53.20 9.67 -49.47
CA GLN A 5 -53.33 10.92 -48.69
C GLN A 5 -53.47 10.71 -47.18
N ARG A 6 -53.72 9.47 -46.70
CA ARG A 6 -53.70 9.14 -45.27
C ARG A 6 -52.29 8.93 -44.72
N GLY A 7 -51.31 8.66 -45.58
CA GLY A 7 -49.90 8.50 -45.20
C GLY A 7 -49.14 9.83 -45.01
N LEU A 8 -49.68 10.96 -45.46
CA LEU A 8 -49.02 12.27 -45.32
C LEU A 8 -49.11 12.86 -43.91
N PHE A 9 -49.99 12.32 -43.06
CA PHE A 9 -50.12 12.66 -41.63
C PHE A 9 -49.91 11.45 -40.72
N ALA A 10 -49.44 10.32 -41.27
CA ALA A 10 -48.75 9.33 -40.45
C ALA A 10 -47.41 9.98 -40.09
N THR A 11 -47.44 10.83 -39.07
CA THR A 11 -46.24 11.10 -38.31
C THR A 11 -45.76 9.74 -37.83
N ASP A 12 -44.75 9.18 -38.48
CA ASP A 12 -43.73 8.46 -37.71
C ASP A 12 -43.52 9.31 -36.47
N PRO A 13 -43.66 8.75 -35.26
CA PRO A 13 -43.24 9.49 -34.10
C PRO A 13 -41.78 9.76 -34.39
N TRP A 14 -41.47 11.01 -34.74
CA TRP A 14 -40.16 11.58 -34.67
C TRP A 14 -39.71 11.15 -33.29
N GLU A 15 -38.92 10.06 -33.26
CA GLU A 15 -38.19 9.64 -32.11
C GLU A 15 -37.49 10.92 -31.75
N ILE A 16 -37.97 11.55 -30.67
CA ILE A 16 -37.21 12.57 -30.01
C ILE A 16 -35.92 11.79 -29.74
N ASP A 17 -34.89 12.11 -30.52
CA ASP A 17 -33.50 11.78 -30.27
C ASP A 17 -33.16 12.60 -29.02
N ASP A 18 -33.87 12.30 -27.93
CA ASP A 18 -33.69 12.76 -26.57
C ASP A 18 -32.50 11.94 -26.13
N ARG A 19 -31.34 12.32 -26.70
CA ARG A 19 -30.03 11.87 -26.28
C ARG A 19 -29.88 12.36 -24.85
N GLN A 20 -30.44 11.61 -23.91
CA GLN A 20 -30.36 11.92 -22.50
C GLN A 20 -28.90 11.79 -22.12
N PHE A 21 -28.27 12.93 -21.90
CA PHE A 21 -26.97 12.99 -21.24
C PHE A 21 -27.19 12.63 -19.78
N GLY A 22 -26.33 11.75 -19.28
CA GLY A 22 -26.43 11.25 -17.93
C GLY A 22 -25.06 11.07 -17.31
N ASN A 23 -25.04 11.11 -15.99
CA ASN A 23 -23.86 10.81 -15.21
C ASN A 23 -23.77 9.29 -15.04
N ILE A 24 -22.69 8.71 -15.55
CA ILE A 24 -22.44 7.27 -15.59
C ILE A 24 -21.25 6.93 -14.71
N ALA A 25 -21.44 5.98 -13.81
CA ALA A 25 -20.38 5.34 -13.06
C ALA A 25 -19.98 4.04 -13.75
N VAL A 26 -18.68 3.89 -14.00
CA VAL A 26 -18.09 2.64 -14.50
C VAL A 26 -17.67 1.81 -13.30
N VAL A 27 -18.26 0.63 -13.14
CA VAL A 27 -18.10 -0.23 -11.97
C VAL A 27 -17.49 -1.58 -12.34
N VAL A 28 -16.48 -2.01 -11.58
CA VAL A 28 -15.89 -3.36 -11.69
C VAL A 28 -16.17 -4.19 -10.45
N PHE A 29 -16.23 -5.51 -10.61
CA PHE A 29 -16.50 -6.47 -9.55
C PHE A 29 -15.33 -7.43 -9.36
N ALA A 30 -15.08 -7.83 -8.12
CA ALA A 30 -14.04 -8.82 -7.82
C ALA A 30 -14.50 -10.26 -8.07
N GLU A 31 -15.80 -10.50 -7.91
CA GLU A 31 -16.42 -11.82 -8.08
C GLU A 31 -17.55 -11.78 -9.11
N GLY A 32 -17.65 -12.86 -9.90
CA GLY A 32 -18.69 -13.04 -10.91
C GLY A 32 -18.22 -12.64 -12.30
N ALA A 33 -18.85 -11.62 -12.87
CA ALA A 33 -18.62 -11.28 -14.27
C ALA A 33 -17.39 -10.38 -14.44
N SER A 34 -16.54 -10.74 -15.39
CA SER A 34 -15.37 -9.96 -15.80
C SER A 34 -15.76 -8.72 -16.59
N GLY A 35 -14.94 -7.68 -16.50
CA GLY A 35 -15.13 -6.41 -17.21
C GLY A 35 -15.80 -5.33 -16.37
N SER A 36 -16.01 -4.18 -17.02
CA SER A 36 -16.66 -3.01 -16.43
C SER A 36 -18.13 -2.94 -16.81
N PHE A 37 -18.94 -2.37 -15.91
CA PHE A 37 -20.39 -2.23 -16.07
C PHE A 37 -20.79 -0.79 -15.81
N ASP A 38 -21.62 -0.25 -16.69
CA ASP A 38 -22.10 1.12 -16.62
C ASP A 38 -23.39 1.22 -15.77
N TYR A 39 -23.42 2.18 -14.87
CA TYR A 39 -24.56 2.48 -14.00
C TYR A 39 -24.90 3.96 -14.01
N LEU A 40 -26.18 4.30 -13.90
CA LEU A 40 -26.62 5.69 -13.72
C LEU A 40 -26.33 6.16 -12.30
N ILE A 41 -25.87 7.39 -12.17
CA ILE A 41 -25.61 8.05 -10.88
C ILE A 41 -26.86 8.86 -10.51
N PRO A 42 -27.56 8.51 -9.41
CA PRO A 42 -28.65 9.33 -8.88
C PRO A 42 -28.16 10.73 -8.46
N ASP A 43 -29.00 11.75 -8.61
CA ASP A 43 -28.64 13.15 -8.30
C ASP A 43 -28.14 13.33 -6.86
N GLU A 44 -28.69 12.57 -5.91
CA GLU A 44 -28.30 12.56 -4.50
C GLU A 44 -26.84 12.12 -4.26
N LEU A 45 -26.30 11.27 -5.15
CA LEU A 45 -24.94 10.75 -5.06
C LEU A 45 -23.95 11.54 -5.91
N LEU A 46 -24.45 12.38 -6.83
CA LEU A 46 -23.63 13.07 -7.83
C LEU A 46 -22.49 13.87 -7.20
N SER A 47 -22.79 14.64 -6.14
CA SER A 47 -21.80 15.50 -5.49
C SER A 47 -20.83 14.76 -4.56
N ARG A 48 -21.09 13.48 -4.28
CA ARG A 48 -20.32 12.67 -3.31
C ARG A 48 -19.52 11.56 -3.96
N LEU A 49 -19.96 11.08 -5.13
CA LEU A 49 -19.32 10.00 -5.84
C LEU A 49 -18.09 10.47 -6.60
N SER A 50 -17.04 9.68 -6.54
CA SER A 50 -15.77 9.85 -7.22
C SER A 50 -15.16 8.49 -7.51
N ALA A 51 -14.32 8.41 -8.54
CA ALA A 51 -13.55 7.21 -8.83
C ALA A 51 -12.68 6.81 -7.60
N GLY A 52 -12.60 5.51 -7.34
CA GLY A 52 -11.87 4.94 -6.20
C GLY A 52 -12.73 4.65 -4.97
N GLN A 53 -14.04 4.89 -5.04
CA GLN A 53 -15.00 4.53 -3.97
C GLN A 53 -15.72 3.21 -4.27
N ARG A 54 -16.18 2.54 -3.21
CA ARG A 54 -17.04 1.37 -3.33
C ARG A 54 -18.50 1.79 -3.37
N VAL A 55 -19.21 1.14 -4.27
CA VAL A 55 -20.64 1.36 -4.51
C VAL A 55 -21.38 0.05 -4.39
N LYS A 56 -22.61 0.13 -3.92
CA LYS A 56 -23.54 -0.98 -3.88
C LYS A 56 -24.50 -0.83 -5.06
N VAL A 57 -24.62 -1.89 -5.86
CA VAL A 57 -25.36 -1.83 -7.13
C VAL A 57 -26.18 -3.11 -7.36
N PRO A 58 -27.34 -3.01 -8.03
CA PRO A 58 -28.11 -4.18 -8.43
C PRO A 58 -27.43 -4.89 -9.60
N PHE A 59 -27.18 -6.21 -9.47
CA PHE A 59 -26.46 -7.00 -10.46
C PHE A 59 -27.31 -8.17 -11.00
N GLY A 60 -27.08 -8.54 -12.27
CA GLY A 60 -27.76 -9.66 -12.93
C GLY A 60 -29.27 -9.47 -13.15
N ARG A 61 -29.97 -10.52 -13.60
CA ARG A 61 -31.44 -10.48 -13.83
C ARG A 61 -32.25 -10.42 -12.54
N GLY A 62 -31.75 -11.05 -11.48
CA GLY A 62 -32.42 -11.09 -10.17
C GLY A 62 -32.23 -9.83 -9.31
N ASN A 63 -31.56 -8.78 -9.83
CA ASN A 63 -31.25 -7.55 -9.08
C ASN A 63 -30.60 -7.79 -7.71
N SER A 64 -29.76 -8.82 -7.59
CA SER A 64 -29.06 -9.07 -6.33
C SER A 64 -28.04 -7.97 -6.10
N THR A 65 -28.07 -7.42 -4.90
CA THR A 65 -27.24 -6.28 -4.54
C THR A 65 -25.80 -6.75 -4.30
N ARG A 66 -24.85 -6.15 -5.03
CA ARG A 66 -23.41 -6.46 -4.93
C ARG A 66 -22.59 -5.21 -4.66
N VAL A 67 -21.45 -5.42 -4.01
CA VAL A 67 -20.43 -4.38 -3.83
C VAL A 67 -19.52 -4.40 -5.04
N GLY A 68 -19.34 -3.24 -5.67
CA GLY A 68 -18.39 -3.01 -6.74
C GLY A 68 -17.53 -1.78 -6.46
N TYR A 69 -16.53 -1.56 -7.31
CA TYR A 69 -15.64 -0.41 -7.24
C TYR A 69 -15.93 0.53 -8.41
N CYS A 70 -16.24 1.78 -8.11
CA CYS A 70 -16.36 2.82 -9.12
C CYS A 70 -14.96 3.20 -9.59
N VAL A 71 -14.62 2.86 -10.83
CA VAL A 71 -13.28 3.13 -11.40
C VAL A 71 -13.24 4.40 -12.23
N GLU A 72 -14.41 4.87 -12.69
CA GLU A 72 -14.52 6.09 -13.49
C GLU A 72 -15.92 6.70 -13.36
N VAL A 73 -15.99 8.03 -13.46
CA VAL A 73 -17.25 8.79 -13.52
C VAL A 73 -17.22 9.61 -14.81
N ARG A 74 -18.24 9.45 -15.65
CA ARG A 74 -18.36 10.10 -16.97
C ARG A 74 -19.67 10.86 -17.06
N HIS A 75 -19.64 12.00 -17.73
CA HIS A 75 -20.85 12.68 -18.22
C HIS A 75 -20.92 12.48 -19.72
N GLN A 76 -21.81 11.61 -20.19
CA GLN A 76 -21.91 11.25 -21.60
C GLN A 76 -23.35 10.94 -21.99
N GLN A 77 -23.59 10.78 -23.30
CA GLN A 77 -24.86 10.28 -23.81
C GLN A 77 -25.12 8.88 -23.23
N VAL A 78 -26.28 8.70 -22.59
CA VAL A 78 -26.68 7.41 -22.05
C VAL A 78 -26.91 6.45 -23.24
N PRO A 79 -26.31 5.25 -23.22
CA PRO A 79 -26.55 4.25 -24.26
C PRO A 79 -28.05 3.94 -24.39
N HIS A 80 -28.52 3.62 -25.59
CA HIS A 80 -29.92 3.22 -25.83
C HIS A 80 -30.37 2.00 -25.00
N ARG A 81 -29.41 1.27 -24.38
CA ARG A 81 -29.69 0.19 -23.45
C ARG A 81 -30.03 0.72 -22.06
N ARG A 82 -31.14 0.23 -21.48
CA ARG A 82 -31.55 0.57 -20.12
C ARG A 82 -30.46 0.23 -19.09
N LEU A 83 -29.85 1.27 -18.52
CA LEU A 83 -28.91 1.17 -17.41
C LEU A 83 -29.66 1.10 -16.08
N LYS A 84 -29.05 0.44 -15.09
CA LYS A 84 -29.55 0.46 -13.70
C LYS A 84 -28.87 1.60 -12.93
N SER A 85 -29.51 2.07 -11.87
CA SER A 85 -28.93 3.11 -11.01
C SER A 85 -28.11 2.52 -9.87
N LEU A 86 -27.13 3.29 -9.37
CA LEU A 86 -26.43 3.00 -8.13
C LEU A 86 -27.42 2.96 -6.96
N ALA A 87 -27.22 2.03 -6.02
CA ALA A 87 -28.10 1.89 -4.85
C ALA A 87 -27.56 2.62 -3.61
N GLU A 88 -26.25 2.53 -3.34
CA GLU A 88 -25.65 3.09 -2.13
C GLU A 88 -24.16 3.39 -2.36
N LEU A 89 -23.65 4.46 -1.74
CA LEU A 89 -22.22 4.77 -1.65
C LEU A 89 -21.70 4.30 -0.28
N LEU A 90 -20.67 3.46 -0.26
CA LEU A 90 -20.19 2.82 0.97
C LEU A 90 -19.06 3.58 1.68
N ASP A 91 -18.33 4.41 0.93
CA ASP A 91 -17.16 5.12 1.42
C ASP A 91 -17.37 6.63 1.32
N ASP A 92 -17.07 7.37 2.39
CA ASP A 92 -17.21 8.84 2.41
C ASP A 92 -16.13 9.55 1.57
N ARG A 93 -14.99 8.90 1.34
CA ARG A 93 -13.88 9.39 0.51
C ARG A 93 -13.34 8.27 -0.39
N PRO A 94 -12.71 8.59 -1.53
CA PRO A 94 -12.02 7.60 -2.35
C PRO A 94 -10.95 6.84 -1.57
N LEU A 95 -11.00 5.50 -1.66
CA LEU A 95 -9.99 4.63 -1.03
C LEU A 95 -8.69 4.58 -1.84
N LEU A 96 -8.78 4.85 -3.14
CA LEU A 96 -7.65 4.87 -4.07
C LEU A 96 -7.67 6.18 -4.86
N SER A 97 -6.48 6.75 -5.08
CA SER A 97 -6.30 7.91 -5.95
C SER A 97 -6.42 7.51 -7.43
N PRO A 98 -6.63 8.47 -8.35
CA PRO A 98 -6.61 8.19 -9.79
C PRO A 98 -5.31 7.54 -10.28
N ALA A 99 -4.16 7.89 -9.68
CA ALA A 99 -2.89 7.27 -9.99
C ALA A 99 -2.86 5.79 -9.57
N MET A 100 -3.37 5.49 -8.37
CA MET A 100 -3.49 4.11 -7.91
C MET A 100 -4.48 3.29 -8.75
N LEU A 101 -5.58 3.88 -9.21
CA LEU A 101 -6.50 3.20 -10.13
C LEU A 101 -5.79 2.80 -11.43
N ARG A 102 -5.03 3.71 -12.06
CA ARG A 102 -4.21 3.39 -13.24
C ARG A 102 -3.18 2.30 -12.97
N LEU A 103 -2.52 2.34 -11.81
CA LEU A 103 -1.59 1.28 -11.40
C LEU A 103 -2.29 -0.07 -11.30
N THR A 104 -3.46 -0.13 -10.65
CA THR A 104 -4.23 -1.37 -10.52
C THR A 104 -4.78 -1.88 -11.84
N GLN A 105 -5.10 -1.00 -12.79
CA GLN A 105 -5.49 -1.37 -14.14
C GLN A 105 -4.31 -1.99 -14.90
N ARG A 106 -3.14 -1.33 -14.88
CA ARG A 106 -1.90 -1.88 -15.46
C ARG A 106 -1.54 -3.25 -14.87
N MET A 107 -1.73 -3.43 -13.57
CA MET A 107 -1.55 -4.72 -12.92
C MET A 107 -2.54 -5.77 -13.43
N ALA A 108 -3.81 -5.41 -13.59
CA ALA A 108 -4.83 -6.31 -14.11
C ALA A 108 -4.47 -6.81 -15.52
N ASP A 109 -4.05 -5.88 -16.38
CA ASP A 109 -3.66 -6.16 -17.77
C ASP A 109 -2.39 -7.01 -17.83
N TYR A 110 -1.33 -6.63 -17.09
CA TYR A 110 -0.06 -7.33 -17.12
C TYR A 110 -0.13 -8.75 -16.53
N TYR A 111 -0.86 -8.92 -15.42
CA TYR A 111 -1.02 -10.21 -14.75
C TYR A 111 -2.24 -11.00 -15.23
N LEU A 112 -2.92 -10.53 -16.29
CA LEU A 112 -4.04 -11.19 -16.95
C LEU A 112 -5.13 -11.63 -15.96
N THR A 113 -5.63 -10.68 -15.17
CA THR A 113 -6.62 -10.94 -14.12
C THR A 113 -7.66 -9.83 -14.04
N ASP A 114 -8.81 -10.11 -13.41
CA ASP A 114 -9.89 -9.15 -13.33
C ASP A 114 -9.50 -7.93 -12.48
N TRP A 115 -9.77 -6.73 -12.98
CA TRP A 115 -9.43 -5.50 -12.26
C TRP A 115 -10.03 -5.44 -10.86
N GLY A 116 -11.27 -5.93 -10.67
CA GLY A 116 -11.87 -6.04 -9.34
C GLY A 116 -11.10 -6.92 -8.36
N LYS A 117 -10.48 -8.02 -8.82
CA LYS A 117 -9.62 -8.88 -7.97
C LYS A 117 -8.33 -8.17 -7.58
N VAL A 118 -7.77 -7.37 -8.49
CA VAL A 118 -6.63 -6.51 -8.16
C VAL A 118 -7.01 -5.49 -7.10
N LEU A 119 -8.16 -4.81 -7.24
CA LEU A 119 -8.63 -3.82 -6.28
C LEU A 119 -8.83 -4.44 -4.88
N GLU A 120 -9.34 -5.66 -4.79
CA GLU A 120 -9.44 -6.38 -3.50
C GLU A 120 -8.10 -6.81 -2.91
N ALA A 121 -7.11 -7.11 -3.75
CA ALA A 121 -5.77 -7.43 -3.28
C ALA A 121 -5.02 -6.18 -2.79
N VAL A 122 -5.33 -5.01 -3.35
CA VAL A 122 -4.72 -3.71 -3.03
C VAL A 122 -5.36 -3.09 -1.79
N ILE A 123 -6.68 -3.15 -1.65
CA ILE A 123 -7.41 -2.55 -0.53
C ILE A 123 -7.58 -3.60 0.60
N PRO A 124 -6.94 -3.42 1.76
CA PRO A 124 -6.99 -4.42 2.82
C PRO A 124 -8.40 -4.72 3.33
N THR A 125 -8.63 -5.95 3.78
CA THR A 125 -9.93 -6.38 4.31
C THR A 125 -10.43 -5.50 5.45
N GLY A 126 -9.58 -5.15 6.42
CA GLY A 126 -9.96 -4.20 7.49
C GLY A 126 -10.40 -2.82 6.99
N VAL A 127 -9.83 -2.32 5.89
CA VAL A 127 -10.25 -1.06 5.27
C VAL A 127 -11.61 -1.23 4.60
N ARG A 128 -11.80 -2.33 3.85
CA ARG A 128 -13.08 -2.66 3.22
C ARG A 128 -14.19 -2.88 4.26
N ALA A 129 -13.89 -3.53 5.38
CA ALA A 129 -14.84 -3.75 6.47
C ALA A 129 -15.03 -2.50 7.36
N GLN A 130 -14.31 -1.40 7.11
CA GLN A 130 -14.28 -0.22 7.98
C GLN A 130 -14.00 -0.59 9.45
N ALA A 131 -13.12 -1.56 9.67
CA ALA A 131 -12.82 -2.13 10.99
C ALA A 131 -12.25 -1.06 11.94
N GLY A 132 -12.62 -1.13 13.22
CA GLY A 132 -12.17 -0.16 14.23
C GLY A 132 -12.78 1.23 14.09
N THR A 133 -13.86 1.36 13.32
CA THR A 133 -14.65 2.60 13.22
C THR A 133 -16.03 2.41 13.84
N ARG A 134 -16.62 3.51 14.32
CA ARG A 134 -17.98 3.52 14.88
C ARG A 134 -18.74 4.73 14.35
N MET A 135 -20.04 4.55 14.09
CA MET A 135 -20.93 5.68 13.84
C MET A 135 -21.11 6.47 15.15
N GLN A 136 -20.71 7.73 15.14
CA GLN A 136 -20.90 8.68 16.22
C GLN A 136 -21.63 9.90 15.68
N THR A 137 -22.56 10.45 16.45
CA THR A 137 -23.21 11.69 16.05
C THR A 137 -22.31 12.84 16.46
N GLN A 138 -21.77 13.57 15.49
CA GLN A 138 -21.07 14.82 15.73
C GLN A 138 -22.04 15.98 15.58
N CYS A 139 -21.88 16.98 16.44
CA CYS A 139 -22.61 18.23 16.32
C CYS A 139 -21.63 19.37 16.08
N THR A 140 -21.87 20.09 15.00
CA THR A 140 -21.04 21.18 14.52
C THR A 140 -21.84 22.47 14.60
N LEU A 141 -21.20 23.54 15.07
CA LEU A 141 -21.80 24.87 15.04
C LEU A 141 -21.93 25.35 13.59
N THR A 142 -23.09 25.90 13.25
CA THR A 142 -23.24 26.66 12.01
C THR A 142 -22.61 28.04 12.17
N THR A 143 -22.44 28.77 11.07
CA THR A 143 -22.00 30.17 11.10
C THR A 143 -22.89 31.03 12.03
N ALA A 144 -24.20 30.79 12.04
CA ALA A 144 -25.13 31.41 12.96
C ALA A 144 -24.90 31.00 14.43
N GLY A 145 -24.56 29.73 14.70
CA GLY A 145 -24.22 29.25 16.03
C GLY A 145 -22.91 29.79 16.60
N VAL A 146 -21.94 30.08 15.73
CA VAL A 146 -20.69 30.75 16.14
C VAL A 146 -20.93 32.22 16.52
N ALA A 147 -21.86 32.90 15.84
CA ALA A 147 -22.14 34.32 16.04
C ALA A 147 -23.21 34.63 17.12
N VAL A 148 -24.02 33.65 17.53
CA VAL A 148 -25.14 33.90 18.45
C VAL A 148 -24.67 34.38 19.84
N SER A 149 -25.35 35.37 20.42
CA SER A 149 -25.09 35.74 21.81
C SER A 149 -25.56 34.61 22.73
N VAL A 150 -24.73 34.27 23.71
CA VAL A 150 -25.03 33.17 24.62
C VAL A 150 -26.11 33.57 25.64
N ASP A 151 -26.27 34.87 25.87
CA ASP A 151 -27.21 35.45 26.84
C ASP A 151 -28.68 35.33 26.40
N ASP A 152 -28.92 35.19 25.08
CA ASP A 152 -30.26 35.06 24.49
C ASP A 152 -30.78 33.61 24.50
N LEU A 153 -29.97 32.68 25.02
CA LEU A 153 -30.26 31.26 25.00
C LEU A 153 -30.57 30.73 26.41
N PRO A 154 -31.50 29.76 26.54
CA PRO A 154 -31.68 29.02 27.77
C PRO A 154 -30.35 28.46 28.30
N THR A 155 -30.16 28.44 29.61
CA THR A 155 -28.88 28.09 30.29
C THR A 155 -28.21 26.81 29.76
N LYS A 156 -29.01 25.77 29.44
CA LYS A 156 -28.47 24.52 28.87
C LYS A 156 -28.09 24.61 27.38
N GLN A 157 -28.79 25.45 26.60
CA GLN A 157 -28.45 25.74 25.21
C GLN A 157 -27.19 26.62 25.12
N ALA A 158 -27.10 27.61 26.01
CA ALA A 158 -25.95 28.47 26.18
C ALA A 158 -24.67 27.67 26.52
N ALA A 159 -24.75 26.78 27.51
CA ALA A 159 -23.64 25.92 27.91
C ALA A 159 -23.16 24.99 26.77
N ALA A 160 -24.09 24.42 26.00
CA ALA A 160 -23.75 23.56 24.85
C ALA A 160 -23.01 24.34 23.75
N ILE A 161 -23.43 25.57 23.43
CA ILE A 161 -22.72 26.41 22.45
C ILE A 161 -21.33 26.83 22.96
N CYS A 162 -21.21 27.20 24.24
CA CYS A 162 -19.91 27.53 24.83
C CYS A 162 -18.93 26.34 24.79
N CYS A 163 -19.39 25.15 25.14
CA CYS A 163 -18.60 23.92 25.06
C CYS A 163 -18.13 23.65 23.62
N LEU A 164 -19.04 23.75 22.64
CA LEU A 164 -18.70 23.60 21.23
C LEU A 164 -17.71 24.66 20.73
N ARG A 165 -17.83 25.92 21.17
CA ARG A 165 -16.87 26.99 20.83
C ARG A 165 -15.48 26.69 21.40
N ALA A 166 -15.42 26.24 22.66
CA ALA A 166 -14.16 25.89 23.31
C ALA A 166 -13.47 24.69 22.63
N ALA A 167 -14.24 23.75 22.09
CA ALA A 167 -13.73 22.60 21.33
C ALA A 167 -13.40 22.91 19.85
N GLY A 168 -13.44 24.18 19.42
CA GLY A 168 -13.13 24.55 18.03
C GLY A 168 -14.29 24.36 17.04
N GLY A 169 -15.52 24.21 17.54
CA GLY A 169 -16.75 24.26 16.74
C GLY A 169 -17.44 22.92 16.49
N THR A 170 -16.79 21.80 16.80
CA THR A 170 -17.35 20.44 16.61
C THR A 170 -17.03 19.56 17.81
N LEU A 171 -18.03 18.81 18.29
CA LEU A 171 -17.84 17.83 19.36
C LEU A 171 -18.79 16.64 19.17
N ALA A 172 -18.39 15.46 19.65
CA ALA A 172 -19.26 14.30 19.68
C ALA A 172 -20.43 14.54 20.64
N MET A 173 -21.63 14.07 20.27
CA MET A 173 -22.83 14.15 21.12
C MET A 173 -22.60 13.57 22.52
N ALA A 174 -21.88 12.45 22.63
CA ALA A 174 -21.62 11.81 23.92
C ALA A 174 -20.69 12.66 24.80
N GLU A 175 -19.63 13.23 24.22
CA GLU A 175 -18.69 14.10 24.93
C GLU A 175 -19.35 15.43 25.33
N LEU A 176 -20.21 15.97 24.46
CA LEU A 176 -21.01 17.15 24.76
C LEU A 176 -21.98 16.92 25.93
N GLN A 177 -22.58 15.72 26.01
CA GLN A 177 -23.48 15.33 27.10
C GLN A 177 -22.75 15.02 28.41
N GLU A 178 -21.48 14.64 28.35
CA GLU A 178 -20.62 14.43 29.52
C GLU A 178 -20.15 15.76 30.10
N GLN A 179 -19.71 16.69 29.25
CA GLN A 179 -19.24 18.02 29.68
C GLN A 179 -20.39 18.96 30.06
N VAL A 180 -21.56 18.80 29.43
CA VAL A 180 -22.75 19.59 29.71
C VAL A 180 -23.91 18.63 29.99
N PRO A 181 -24.55 18.66 31.18
CA PRO A 181 -25.69 17.80 31.52
C PRO A 181 -26.96 18.21 30.76
N CYS A 182 -26.93 18.00 29.44
CA CYS A 182 -27.97 18.32 28.49
C CYS A 182 -28.53 17.01 27.91
N THR A 183 -29.85 16.88 27.91
CA THR A 183 -30.53 15.77 27.22
C THR A 183 -30.65 16.09 25.72
N ALA A 184 -31.13 15.16 24.90
CA ALA A 184 -31.29 15.38 23.45
C ALA A 184 -32.23 16.54 23.08
N VAL A 185 -33.09 17.00 24.00
CA VAL A 185 -34.13 18.01 23.74
C VAL A 185 -33.56 19.43 23.51
N PRO A 186 -32.70 19.99 24.40
CA PRO A 186 -32.00 21.24 24.14
C PRO A 186 -31.25 21.29 22.81
N LEU A 187 -30.58 20.19 22.43
CA LEU A 187 -29.78 20.08 21.21
C LEU A 187 -30.64 20.07 19.94
N ARG A 188 -31.77 19.36 19.96
CA ARG A 188 -32.78 19.45 18.88
C ARG A 188 -33.37 20.86 18.75
N GLY A 189 -33.51 21.58 19.87
CA GLY A 189 -33.94 22.99 19.86
C GLY A 189 -32.94 23.91 19.18
N LEU A 190 -31.64 23.70 19.39
CA LEU A 190 -30.55 24.41 18.70
C LEU A 190 -30.50 24.06 17.20
N GLU A 191 -30.74 22.80 16.86
CA GLU A 191 -30.80 22.34 15.47
C GLU A 191 -31.98 22.95 14.71
N LYS A 192 -33.17 23.01 15.31
CA LYS A 192 -34.34 23.71 14.74
C LYS A 192 -34.12 25.21 14.53
N LYS A 193 -33.35 25.85 15.41
CA LYS A 193 -32.96 27.26 15.28
C LYS A 193 -31.85 27.47 14.24
N GLY A 194 -31.33 26.40 13.63
CA GLY A 194 -30.24 26.46 12.64
C GLY A 194 -28.89 26.85 13.22
N LEU A 195 -28.72 26.81 14.55
CA LEU A 195 -27.48 27.19 15.25
C LEU A 195 -26.47 26.03 15.31
N LEU A 196 -26.94 24.82 15.07
CA LEU A 196 -26.17 23.59 15.24
C LEU A 196 -26.65 22.57 14.20
N ARG A 197 -25.73 21.80 13.64
CA ARG A 197 -26.03 20.71 12.73
C ARG A 197 -25.47 19.43 13.32
N CYS A 198 -26.34 18.50 13.68
CA CYS A 198 -25.90 17.17 14.06
C CYS A 198 -25.94 16.27 12.83
N HIS A 199 -24.86 15.54 12.60
CA HIS A 199 -24.81 14.54 11.56
C HIS A 199 -24.08 13.30 12.07
N ALA A 200 -24.50 12.15 11.56
CA ALA A 200 -23.84 10.90 11.90
C ALA A 200 -22.56 10.82 11.06
N GLU A 201 -21.40 10.79 11.72
CA GLU A 201 -20.09 10.65 11.11
C GLU A 201 -19.43 9.38 11.65
N ARG A 202 -18.69 8.70 10.78
CA ARG A 202 -17.95 7.50 11.16
C ARG A 202 -16.57 7.90 11.68
N VAL A 203 -16.32 7.67 12.97
CA VAL A 203 -15.07 8.02 13.64
C VAL A 203 -14.20 6.79 13.90
N GLN A 204 -12.89 6.99 13.98
CA GLN A 204 -11.93 5.96 14.30
C GLN A 204 -11.78 5.79 15.81
N VAL A 205 -11.93 4.55 16.30
CA VAL A 205 -11.87 4.22 17.73
C VAL A 205 -10.53 3.62 18.12
N ALA A 206 -9.86 2.94 17.19
CA ALA A 206 -8.56 2.33 17.43
C ALA A 206 -7.46 3.40 17.48
N GLN A 207 -6.79 3.55 18.62
CA GLN A 207 -5.60 4.38 18.74
C GLN A 207 -4.37 3.60 18.32
N VAL A 208 -3.58 4.18 17.41
CA VAL A 208 -2.22 3.70 17.13
C VAL A 208 -1.31 4.27 18.21
N PRO A 209 -0.69 3.43 19.08
CA PRO A 209 0.14 3.94 20.16
C PRO A 209 1.31 4.75 19.60
N HIS A 210 1.36 6.03 19.98
CA HIS A 210 2.48 6.93 19.70
C HIS A 210 3.59 6.63 20.70
N ARG A 211 4.75 6.16 20.23
CA ARG A 211 5.91 5.91 21.11
C ARG A 211 6.88 7.08 21.01
N ALA A 212 7.26 7.60 22.17
CA ALA A 212 8.21 8.69 22.31
C ALA A 212 9.57 8.36 21.68
N ARG A 213 10.21 9.39 21.10
CA ARG A 213 11.51 9.31 20.43
C ARG A 213 12.60 8.83 21.38
N THR A 214 13.47 7.96 20.88
CA THR A 214 14.82 7.77 21.43
C THR A 214 15.78 8.43 20.45
N SER A 215 16.35 9.59 20.79
CA SER A 215 17.29 10.28 19.89
C SER A 215 18.56 9.46 19.77
N MET A 216 18.88 9.00 18.57
CA MET A 216 20.21 8.49 18.25
C MET A 216 21.10 9.62 17.75
N GLU A 217 22.40 9.53 18.03
CA GLU A 217 23.39 10.43 17.44
C GLU A 217 23.42 10.29 15.91
N PRO A 218 23.63 11.39 15.17
CA PRO A 218 23.71 11.37 13.73
C PRO A 218 24.97 10.61 13.27
N ILE A 219 24.77 9.59 12.43
CA ILE A 219 25.85 8.82 11.83
C ILE A 219 26.46 9.60 10.65
N THR A 220 27.79 9.73 10.63
CA THR A 220 28.55 10.30 9.52
C THR A 220 28.70 9.28 8.40
N LEU A 221 28.32 9.66 7.18
CA LEU A 221 28.45 8.81 5.99
C LEU A 221 29.89 8.80 5.45
N ASN A 222 30.32 7.66 4.94
CA ASN A 222 31.53 7.56 4.12
C ASN A 222 31.30 8.12 2.69
N ASP A 223 32.37 8.27 1.91
CA ASP A 223 32.31 8.90 0.59
C ASP A 223 31.38 8.16 -0.38
N LYS A 224 31.40 6.83 -0.38
CA LYS A 224 30.54 6.01 -1.26
C LYS A 224 29.07 6.08 -0.87
N GLN A 225 28.77 6.14 0.42
CA GLN A 225 27.43 6.35 0.93
C GLN A 225 26.92 7.76 0.59
N ARG A 226 27.78 8.78 0.69
CA ARG A 226 27.45 10.16 0.34
C ARG A 226 27.16 10.30 -1.15
N GLU A 227 28.02 9.75 -2.01
CA GLU A 227 27.82 9.71 -3.46
C GLU A 227 26.46 9.06 -3.82
N ALA A 228 26.11 7.96 -3.15
CA ALA A 228 24.82 7.29 -3.35
C ALA A 228 23.63 8.16 -2.91
N VAL A 229 23.72 8.84 -1.76
CA VAL A 229 22.68 9.76 -1.30
C VAL A 229 22.53 10.94 -2.24
N ASP A 230 23.64 11.56 -2.66
CA ASP A 230 23.64 12.74 -3.53
C ASP A 230 22.99 12.43 -4.88
N ALA A 231 23.27 11.26 -5.47
CA ALA A 231 22.65 10.82 -6.71
C ALA A 231 21.12 10.67 -6.58
N VAL A 232 20.64 10.06 -5.50
CA VAL A 232 19.20 9.92 -5.23
C VAL A 232 18.54 11.27 -4.98
N VAL A 233 19.17 12.13 -4.18
CA VAL A 233 18.66 13.46 -3.85
C VAL A 233 18.60 14.34 -5.09
N ALA A 234 19.57 14.25 -6.00
CA ALA A 234 19.53 14.96 -7.27
C ALA A 234 18.32 14.56 -8.13
N ALA A 235 18.01 13.26 -8.22
CA ALA A 235 16.82 12.78 -8.92
C ALA A 235 15.52 13.24 -8.24
N LEU A 236 15.49 13.23 -6.90
CA LEU A 236 14.36 13.72 -6.11
C LEU A 236 14.10 15.21 -6.35
N GLN A 237 15.14 16.05 -6.32
CA GLN A 237 15.05 17.49 -6.55
C GLN A 237 14.62 17.81 -7.99
N ALA A 238 15.09 17.02 -8.96
CA ALA A 238 14.70 17.15 -10.35
C ALA A 238 13.26 16.66 -10.62
N GLY A 239 12.60 16.00 -9.66
CA GLY A 239 11.25 15.45 -9.84
C GLY A 239 11.19 14.41 -10.97
N ARG A 240 12.26 13.63 -11.15
CA ARG A 240 12.38 12.65 -12.24
C ARG A 240 12.33 11.23 -11.70
N HIS A 241 11.72 10.34 -12.49
CA HIS A 241 11.83 8.92 -12.24
C HIS A 241 13.24 8.43 -12.59
N GLU A 242 13.89 7.76 -11.64
CA GLU A 242 15.18 7.10 -11.85
C GLU A 242 15.26 5.85 -10.95
N VAL A 243 15.71 4.74 -11.50
CA VAL A 243 15.88 3.48 -10.79
C VAL A 243 17.35 3.33 -10.40
N PHE A 244 17.63 3.25 -9.10
CA PHE A 244 18.96 3.07 -8.57
C PHE A 244 19.14 1.64 -8.04
N LEU A 245 20.13 0.92 -8.55
CA LEU A 245 20.60 -0.32 -7.92
C LEU A 245 21.69 0.03 -6.90
N LEU A 246 21.34 -0.01 -5.61
CA LEU A 246 22.32 0.13 -4.52
C LEU A 246 22.95 -1.23 -4.22
N HIS A 247 24.06 -1.51 -4.91
CA HIS A 247 24.82 -2.75 -4.77
C HIS A 247 25.88 -2.60 -3.67
N GLY A 248 25.59 -3.14 -2.48
CA GLY A 248 26.49 -3.06 -1.34
C GLY A 248 26.57 -4.35 -0.55
N VAL A 249 27.80 -4.83 -0.31
CA VAL A 249 28.06 -6.05 0.47
C VAL A 249 27.44 -5.97 1.87
N THR A 250 27.13 -7.11 2.49
CA THR A 250 26.58 -7.13 3.86
C THR A 250 27.50 -6.38 4.81
N GLY A 251 26.97 -5.41 5.55
CA GLY A 251 27.75 -4.54 6.44
C GLY A 251 28.31 -3.26 5.78
N SER A 252 28.02 -2.98 4.50
CA SER A 252 28.41 -1.72 3.82
C SER A 252 27.60 -0.49 4.27
N GLY A 253 26.48 -0.69 4.98
CA GLY A 253 25.65 0.40 5.50
C GLY A 253 24.54 0.89 4.58
N LYS A 254 24.04 0.05 3.67
CA LYS A 254 22.91 0.39 2.76
C LYS A 254 21.72 1.04 3.50
N THR A 255 21.38 0.54 4.68
CA THR A 255 20.28 1.09 5.49
C THR A 255 20.48 2.56 5.86
N GLU A 256 21.71 3.01 6.12
CA GLU A 256 21.97 4.42 6.42
C GLU A 256 21.83 5.30 5.18
N VAL A 257 22.15 4.80 3.98
CA VAL A 257 21.87 5.48 2.71
C VAL A 257 20.36 5.68 2.55
N TYR A 258 19.55 4.65 2.80
CA TYR A 258 18.09 4.79 2.73
C TYR A 258 17.57 5.81 3.73
N ILE A 259 18.00 5.74 4.99
CA ILE A 259 17.57 6.66 6.04
C ILE A 259 17.94 8.10 5.66
N LYS A 260 19.15 8.35 5.17
CA LYS A 260 19.60 9.69 4.78
C LYS A 260 18.86 10.23 3.55
N ALA A 261 18.60 9.40 2.56
CA ALA A 261 17.76 9.77 1.42
C ALA A 261 16.33 10.13 1.85
N ILE A 262 15.76 9.38 2.81
CA ILE A 262 14.44 9.68 3.38
C ILE A 262 14.46 10.96 4.21
N GLU A 263 15.51 11.20 5.03
CA GLU A 263 15.67 12.44 5.80
C GLU A 263 15.65 13.69 4.89
N GLU A 264 16.39 13.65 3.77
CA GLU A 264 16.37 14.73 2.77
C GLU A 264 14.99 14.86 2.12
N MET A 265 14.32 13.75 1.82
CA MET A 265 12.97 13.75 1.26
C MET A 265 11.93 14.38 2.20
N ILE A 266 12.05 14.17 3.51
CA ILE A 266 11.13 14.74 4.51
C ILE A 266 11.22 16.27 4.53
N ARG A 267 12.38 16.86 4.21
CA ARG A 267 12.54 18.32 4.09
C ARG A 267 11.64 18.92 3.00
N PHE A 268 11.30 18.14 1.99
CA PHE A 268 10.35 18.51 0.93
C PHE A 268 8.88 18.20 1.28
N ARG A 269 8.58 17.84 2.54
CA ARG A 269 7.24 17.44 3.02
C ARG A 269 6.61 16.28 2.23
N ARG A 270 7.45 15.38 1.72
CA ARG A 270 7.01 14.16 1.03
C ARG A 270 7.00 12.95 1.99
N GLN A 271 6.47 11.83 1.51
CA GLN A 271 6.38 10.56 2.21
C GLN A 271 7.22 9.50 1.49
N ALA A 272 7.74 8.52 2.23
CA ALA A 272 8.52 7.42 1.68
C ALA A 272 7.90 6.05 1.99
N ILE A 273 8.01 5.11 1.04
CA ILE A 273 7.68 3.70 1.24
C ILE A 273 8.98 2.90 1.28
N VAL A 274 9.16 2.09 2.33
CA VAL A 274 10.28 1.17 2.49
C VAL A 274 9.75 -0.25 2.56
N LEU A 275 9.99 -1.00 1.50
CA LEU A 275 9.68 -2.42 1.42
C LEU A 275 10.86 -3.22 1.96
N VAL A 276 10.59 -4.09 2.93
CA VAL A 276 11.54 -5.06 3.45
C VAL A 276 10.94 -6.47 3.31
N PRO A 277 11.75 -7.53 3.21
CA PRO A 277 11.23 -8.89 3.27
C PRO A 277 10.43 -9.10 4.56
N GLU A 278 9.37 -9.92 4.52
CA GLU A 278 8.49 -10.10 5.69
C GLU A 278 9.24 -10.61 6.93
N ILE A 279 10.24 -11.48 6.72
CA ILE A 279 11.14 -11.99 7.77
C ILE A 279 12.11 -10.93 8.32
N SER A 280 12.41 -9.90 7.54
CA SER A 280 13.37 -8.84 7.86
C SER A 280 12.74 -7.66 8.59
N LEU A 281 11.42 -7.63 8.72
CA LEU A 281 10.68 -6.65 9.52
C LEU A 281 10.77 -6.97 11.02
N THR A 282 11.98 -7.28 11.47
CA THR A 282 12.30 -7.56 12.85
C THR A 282 12.04 -6.32 13.73
N PRO A 283 11.80 -6.51 15.05
CA PRO A 283 11.72 -5.38 15.98
C PRO A 283 12.94 -4.44 15.91
N GLN A 284 14.12 -4.95 15.56
CA GLN A 284 15.34 -4.16 15.37
C GLN A 284 15.21 -3.21 14.18
N THR A 285 14.81 -3.70 13.00
CA THR A 285 14.58 -2.88 11.81
C THR A 285 13.51 -1.82 12.10
N GLN A 286 12.40 -2.21 12.72
CA GLN A 286 11.33 -1.28 13.08
C GLN A 286 11.79 -0.21 14.06
N HIS A 287 12.54 -0.60 15.10
CA HIS A 287 13.10 0.33 16.07
C HIS A 287 14.05 1.33 15.40
N ARG A 288 14.90 0.87 14.48
CA ARG A 288 15.83 1.74 13.75
C ARG A 288 15.10 2.88 13.01
N PHE A 289 14.03 2.57 12.29
CA PHE A 289 13.24 3.60 11.60
C PHE A 289 12.48 4.50 12.59
N ARG A 290 11.86 3.93 13.63
CA ARG A 290 11.13 4.70 14.66
C ARG A 290 12.02 5.61 15.50
N SER A 291 13.28 5.26 15.70
CA SER A 291 14.25 6.10 16.41
C SER A 291 14.76 7.26 15.55
N ARG A 292 14.67 7.15 14.21
CA ARG A 292 15.11 8.19 13.27
C ARG A 292 13.99 9.12 12.81
N PHE A 293 12.76 8.63 12.72
CA PHE A 293 11.62 9.40 12.22
C PHE A 293 10.47 9.42 13.22
N PRO A 294 9.80 10.58 13.41
CA PRO A 294 8.73 10.71 14.40
C PRO A 294 7.46 9.95 14.01
N GLU A 295 7.08 9.98 12.73
CA GLU A 295 5.84 9.39 12.23
C GLU A 295 6.12 8.23 11.27
N VAL A 296 6.18 7.02 11.82
CA VAL A 296 6.43 5.77 11.07
C VAL A 296 5.23 4.83 11.19
N ALA A 297 4.62 4.47 10.07
CA ALA A 297 3.68 3.35 10.01
C ALA A 297 4.43 2.06 9.68
N VAL A 298 4.18 1.00 10.44
CA VAL A 298 4.77 -0.32 10.18
C VAL A 298 3.65 -1.26 9.76
N LEU A 299 3.65 -1.67 8.50
CA LEU A 299 2.62 -2.53 7.91
C LEU A 299 3.12 -3.99 7.85
N HIS A 300 2.58 -4.85 8.71
CA HIS A 300 2.92 -6.27 8.77
C HIS A 300 1.69 -7.19 8.84
N SER A 301 1.89 -8.49 8.70
CA SER A 301 0.83 -9.51 8.71
C SER A 301 0.14 -9.62 10.07
N HIS A 302 0.88 -9.47 11.18
CA HIS A 302 0.32 -9.54 12.55
C HIS A 302 -0.57 -8.36 12.98
N LEU A 303 -0.75 -7.32 12.16
CA LEU A 303 -1.67 -6.21 12.50
C LEU A 303 -3.13 -6.68 12.41
N SER A 304 -3.93 -6.30 13.41
CA SER A 304 -5.38 -6.47 13.36
C SER A 304 -6.00 -5.63 12.23
N ASP A 305 -7.20 -6.00 11.81
CA ASP A 305 -7.93 -5.26 10.77
C ASP A 305 -8.21 -3.81 11.17
N SER A 306 -8.47 -3.54 12.46
CA SER A 306 -8.66 -2.18 12.98
C SER A 306 -7.38 -1.36 12.96
N GLU A 307 -6.24 -1.93 13.37
CA GLU A 307 -4.94 -1.22 13.34
C GLU A 307 -4.51 -0.96 11.89
N ARG A 308 -4.72 -1.92 11.00
CA ARG A 308 -4.41 -1.77 9.57
C ARG A 308 -5.24 -0.67 8.94
N ASN A 309 -6.53 -0.60 9.25
CA ASN A 309 -7.41 0.48 8.78
C ASN A 309 -6.97 1.85 9.36
N ALA A 310 -6.57 1.90 10.63
CA ALA A 310 -6.02 3.12 11.23
C ALA A 310 -4.76 3.62 10.54
N HIS A 311 -3.78 2.75 10.31
CA HIS A 311 -2.60 3.13 9.53
C HIS A 311 -2.95 3.57 8.11
N TRP A 312 -3.87 2.86 7.43
CA TRP A 312 -4.31 3.24 6.08
C TRP A 312 -4.88 4.66 6.03
N GLN A 313 -5.76 5.01 6.96
CA GLN A 313 -6.37 6.34 7.03
C GLN A 313 -5.35 7.43 7.35
N ARG A 314 -4.45 7.20 8.32
CA ARG A 314 -3.38 8.15 8.67
C ARG A 314 -2.40 8.38 7.53
N ILE A 315 -2.06 7.33 6.79
CA ILE A 315 -1.21 7.44 5.59
C ILE A 315 -1.93 8.25 4.50
N ALA A 316 -3.22 7.97 4.25
CA ALA A 316 -4.05 8.68 3.28
C ALA A 316 -4.24 10.16 3.64
N ALA A 317 -4.28 10.49 4.93
CA ALA A 317 -4.34 11.85 5.43
C ALA A 317 -3.01 12.62 5.33
N GLY A 318 -1.90 11.93 4.99
CA GLY A 318 -0.57 12.54 4.94
C GLY A 318 0.10 12.73 6.31
N GLU A 319 -0.44 12.13 7.38
CA GLU A 319 0.09 12.26 8.74
C GLU A 319 1.35 11.42 8.97
N VAL A 320 1.53 10.36 8.18
CA VAL A 320 2.67 9.44 8.29
C VAL A 320 3.74 9.81 7.28
N GLN A 321 4.98 9.98 7.73
CA GLN A 321 6.10 10.36 6.85
C GLN A 321 6.78 9.14 6.22
N VAL A 322 6.92 8.05 6.98
CA VAL A 322 7.63 6.84 6.53
C VAL A 322 6.75 5.62 6.73
N ILE A 323 6.54 4.87 5.65
CA ILE A 323 5.78 3.62 5.65
C ILE A 323 6.78 2.48 5.47
N VAL A 324 6.94 1.66 6.50
CA VAL A 324 7.80 0.47 6.45
C VAL A 324 6.91 -0.76 6.41
N GLY A 325 7.13 -1.70 5.50
CA GLY A 325 6.36 -2.93 5.51
C GLY A 325 6.83 -3.98 4.53
N ALA A 326 6.10 -5.09 4.52
CA ALA A 326 6.32 -6.16 3.56
C ALA A 326 5.80 -5.76 2.17
N ARG A 327 5.74 -6.74 1.25
CA ARG A 327 5.25 -6.60 -0.12
C ARG A 327 3.99 -5.72 -0.30
N SER A 328 2.96 -5.89 0.54
CA SER A 328 1.67 -5.17 0.36
C SER A 328 1.73 -3.69 0.70
N ALA A 329 2.78 -3.22 1.40
CA ALA A 329 2.96 -1.80 1.72
C ALA A 329 3.18 -0.94 0.46
N VAL A 330 3.52 -1.55 -0.69
CA VAL A 330 3.62 -0.87 -1.98
C VAL A 330 2.29 -0.23 -2.41
N PHE A 331 1.16 -0.64 -1.83
CA PHE A 331 -0.17 -0.08 -2.11
C PHE A 331 -0.63 0.98 -1.11
N ALA A 332 0.20 1.35 -0.13
CA ALA A 332 -0.18 2.34 0.86
C ALA A 332 -0.59 3.67 0.19
N PRO A 333 -1.71 4.29 0.60
CA PRO A 333 -2.28 5.47 -0.06
C PRO A 333 -1.51 6.74 0.31
N THR A 334 -0.33 6.94 -0.26
CA THR A 334 0.58 8.05 0.08
C THR A 334 0.35 9.26 -0.84
N PRO A 335 -0.40 10.31 -0.42
CA PRO A 335 -0.73 11.45 -1.27
C PRO A 335 0.49 12.26 -1.74
N HIS A 336 1.60 12.22 -1.00
CA HIS A 336 2.81 12.99 -1.30
C HIS A 336 4.04 12.08 -1.41
N LEU A 337 3.93 10.97 -2.17
CA LEU A 337 5.05 10.05 -2.32
C LEU A 337 6.26 10.75 -2.96
N GLY A 338 7.44 10.55 -2.36
CA GLY A 338 8.71 11.10 -2.84
C GLY A 338 9.76 10.05 -3.14
N LEU A 339 9.70 8.88 -2.50
CA LEU A 339 10.72 7.86 -2.62
C LEU A 339 10.13 6.48 -2.32
N ILE A 340 10.51 5.49 -3.12
CA ILE A 340 10.30 4.08 -2.79
C ILE A 340 11.67 3.42 -2.62
N VAL A 341 11.83 2.63 -1.56
CA VAL A 341 13.00 1.81 -1.30
C VAL A 341 12.56 0.36 -1.18
N ILE A 342 13.28 -0.55 -1.82
CA ILE A 342 13.14 -2.00 -1.65
C ILE A 342 14.47 -2.52 -1.13
N ASP A 343 14.49 -2.98 0.12
CA ASP A 343 15.65 -3.65 0.68
C ASP A 343 15.62 -5.15 0.36
N GLU A 344 16.80 -5.73 0.19
CA GLU A 344 16.99 -7.11 -0.27
C GLU A 344 16.11 -7.47 -1.49
N GLU A 345 16.21 -6.67 -2.55
CA GLU A 345 15.31 -6.75 -3.72
C GLU A 345 15.24 -8.13 -4.41
N HIS A 346 16.28 -8.95 -4.26
CA HIS A 346 16.36 -10.30 -4.82
C HIS A 346 15.46 -11.31 -4.10
N GLU A 347 14.89 -10.93 -2.96
CA GLU A 347 14.19 -11.86 -2.09
C GLU A 347 12.82 -12.27 -2.67
N ALA A 348 12.55 -13.57 -2.64
CA ALA A 348 11.41 -14.16 -3.34
C ALA A 348 10.04 -13.83 -2.70
N SER A 349 9.98 -13.45 -1.41
CA SER A 349 8.74 -13.01 -0.75
C SER A 349 8.17 -11.73 -1.36
N PHE A 350 8.89 -11.01 -2.22
CA PHE A 350 8.28 -9.95 -3.03
C PHE A 350 7.36 -10.47 -4.14
N LYS A 351 7.37 -11.77 -4.46
CA LYS A 351 6.44 -12.41 -5.40
C LYS A 351 5.23 -13.03 -4.68
N GLN A 352 4.03 -12.56 -5.01
CA GLN A 352 2.77 -13.09 -4.48
C GLN A 352 2.41 -14.43 -5.14
N ASP A 353 2.03 -15.43 -4.34
CA ASP A 353 1.61 -16.75 -4.83
C ASP A 353 0.12 -16.83 -5.21
N LYS A 354 -0.73 -16.03 -4.56
CA LYS A 354 -2.17 -15.94 -4.84
C LYS A 354 -2.46 -14.87 -5.89
N LEU A 355 -3.58 -14.97 -6.61
CA LEU A 355 -4.02 -13.92 -7.56
C LEU A 355 -4.07 -12.55 -6.86
N PRO A 356 -3.59 -11.46 -7.50
CA PRO A 356 -3.12 -11.33 -8.89
C PRO A 356 -1.65 -11.73 -9.16
N ARG A 357 -1.02 -12.54 -8.32
CA ARG A 357 0.37 -13.06 -8.45
C ARG A 357 1.41 -12.01 -8.83
N TYR A 358 1.23 -10.79 -8.33
CA TYR A 358 2.10 -9.67 -8.66
C TYR A 358 3.48 -9.81 -8.02
N HIS A 359 4.47 -9.13 -8.60
CA HIS A 359 5.79 -8.96 -8.01
C HIS A 359 5.93 -7.52 -7.49
N ALA A 360 6.21 -7.35 -6.20
CA ALA A 360 6.26 -6.04 -5.53
C ALA A 360 7.25 -5.08 -6.22
N ARG A 361 8.43 -5.58 -6.62
CA ARG A 361 9.44 -4.84 -7.38
C ARG A 361 8.90 -4.21 -8.66
N GLU A 362 8.20 -4.98 -9.50
CA GLU A 362 7.65 -4.47 -10.76
C GLU A 362 6.56 -3.43 -10.50
N VAL A 363 5.68 -3.70 -9.53
CA VAL A 363 4.63 -2.76 -9.12
C VAL A 363 5.23 -1.45 -8.57
N ALA A 364 6.27 -1.55 -7.76
CA ALA A 364 6.98 -0.39 -7.22
C ALA A 364 7.64 0.43 -8.32
N GLN A 365 8.23 -0.22 -9.34
CA GLN A 365 8.77 0.47 -10.50
C GLN A 365 7.68 1.21 -11.28
N TRP A 366 6.56 0.56 -11.60
CA TRP A 366 5.44 1.22 -12.29
C TRP A 366 4.86 2.36 -11.48
N ARG A 367 4.78 2.20 -10.16
CA ARG A 367 4.32 3.24 -9.25
C ARG A 367 5.28 4.42 -9.25
N ALA A 368 6.58 4.16 -9.07
CA ALA A 368 7.62 5.19 -9.08
C ALA A 368 7.67 5.95 -10.40
N GLU A 369 7.51 5.26 -11.53
CA GLU A 369 7.39 5.84 -12.87
C GLU A 369 6.17 6.76 -12.96
N SER A 370 4.98 6.26 -12.55
CA SER A 370 3.73 7.02 -12.63
C SER A 370 3.68 8.26 -11.74
N GLU A 371 4.43 8.24 -10.63
CA GLU A 371 4.52 9.35 -9.67
C GLU A 371 5.78 10.21 -9.92
N SER A 372 6.60 9.89 -10.92
CA SER A 372 7.84 10.60 -11.27
C SER A 372 8.82 10.74 -10.10
N ILE A 373 9.05 9.63 -9.39
CA ILE A 373 9.91 9.57 -8.20
C ILE A 373 11.05 8.56 -8.35
N PRO A 374 12.15 8.74 -7.61
CA PRO A 374 13.21 7.75 -7.54
C PRO A 374 12.76 6.43 -6.87
N LEU A 375 13.35 5.32 -7.34
CA LEU A 375 13.23 3.98 -6.77
C LEU A 375 14.62 3.46 -6.42
N ILE A 376 14.84 3.07 -5.16
CA ILE A 376 16.07 2.41 -4.73
C ILE A 376 15.84 0.91 -4.60
N LEU A 377 16.61 0.12 -5.33
CA LEU A 377 16.70 -1.33 -5.23
C LEU A 377 17.98 -1.69 -4.50
N GLY A 378 17.85 -2.05 -3.23
CA GLY A 378 18.95 -2.36 -2.34
C GLY A 378 19.27 -3.84 -2.33
N SER A 379 20.53 -4.22 -2.56
CA SER A 379 20.95 -5.60 -2.37
C SER A 379 22.46 -5.81 -2.23
N ALA A 380 22.85 -6.83 -1.48
CA ALA A 380 24.20 -7.39 -1.54
C ALA A 380 24.37 -8.41 -2.68
N THR A 381 23.28 -9.07 -3.06
CA THR A 381 23.23 -10.10 -4.11
C THR A 381 22.06 -9.79 -5.04
N PRO A 382 22.20 -8.80 -5.94
CA PRO A 382 21.11 -8.40 -6.83
C PRO A 382 20.61 -9.58 -7.64
N SER A 383 19.31 -9.59 -7.92
CA SER A 383 18.74 -10.50 -8.92
C SER A 383 19.38 -10.28 -10.29
N LEU A 384 19.37 -11.33 -11.10
CA LEU A 384 19.96 -11.26 -12.44
C LEU A 384 19.23 -10.26 -13.33
N GLU A 385 17.90 -10.10 -13.17
CA GLU A 385 17.14 -9.12 -13.96
C GLU A 385 17.54 -7.69 -13.60
N THR A 386 17.62 -7.37 -12.30
CA THR A 386 18.03 -6.05 -11.82
C THR A 386 19.49 -5.75 -12.19
N TRP A 387 20.38 -6.75 -12.07
CA TRP A 387 21.77 -6.63 -12.50
C TRP A 387 21.89 -6.34 -14.01
N GLN A 388 21.11 -7.03 -14.83
CA GLN A 388 21.11 -6.81 -16.28
C GLN A 388 20.59 -5.42 -16.64
N ARG A 389 19.56 -4.92 -15.96
CA ARG A 389 19.05 -3.54 -16.13
C ARG A 389 20.13 -2.51 -15.78
N ALA A 390 20.87 -2.73 -14.70
CA ALA A 390 22.00 -1.87 -14.34
C ALA A 390 23.12 -1.92 -15.40
N ARG A 391 23.48 -3.12 -15.87
CA ARG A 391 24.52 -3.31 -16.89
C ARG A 391 24.18 -2.68 -18.25
N THR A 392 22.89 -2.62 -18.58
CA THR A 392 22.39 -2.05 -19.83
C THR A 392 22.05 -0.55 -19.74
N GLY A 393 22.29 0.07 -18.58
CA GLY A 393 22.01 1.50 -18.35
C GLY A 393 20.53 1.83 -18.12
N GLN A 394 19.66 0.83 -17.97
CA GLN A 394 18.24 1.03 -17.61
C GLN A 394 18.05 1.35 -16.13
N ALA A 395 19.05 1.05 -15.30
CA ALA A 395 19.12 1.44 -13.89
C ALA A 395 20.53 1.99 -13.58
N SER A 396 20.59 3.00 -12.72
CA SER A 396 21.84 3.62 -12.27
C SER A 396 22.48 2.76 -11.16
N LEU A 397 23.67 2.22 -11.41
CA LEU A 397 24.40 1.40 -10.44
C LEU A 397 25.13 2.27 -9.41
N LEU A 398 24.77 2.15 -8.14
CA LEU A 398 25.46 2.76 -7.00
C LEU A 398 26.19 1.66 -6.22
N SER A 399 27.52 1.60 -6.35
CA SER A 399 28.33 0.51 -5.76
C SER A 399 28.96 0.90 -4.42
N MET A 400 28.79 0.03 -3.42
CA MET A 400 29.38 0.12 -2.09
C MET A 400 30.16 -1.17 -1.77
N PRO A 401 31.38 -1.34 -2.32
CA PRO A 401 32.11 -2.61 -2.28
C PRO A 401 32.70 -2.96 -0.90
N HIS A 402 32.89 -1.98 -0.02
CA HIS A 402 33.55 -2.17 1.28
C HIS A 402 32.55 -2.21 2.43
N ARG A 403 32.87 -3.01 3.45
CA ARG A 403 32.15 -3.00 4.74
C ARG A 403 32.48 -1.72 5.50
N ILE A 404 31.57 -1.29 6.37
CA ILE A 404 31.85 -0.22 7.33
C ILE A 404 33.09 -0.62 8.15
N LEU A 405 34.05 0.31 8.29
CA LEU A 405 35.32 0.12 8.98
C LEU A 405 36.23 -0.98 8.40
N ASP A 406 36.06 -1.35 7.12
CA ASP A 406 36.90 -2.34 6.42
C ASP A 406 37.00 -3.70 7.14
N LEU A 407 35.94 -4.10 7.85
CA LEU A 407 35.88 -5.40 8.52
C LEU A 407 36.09 -6.55 7.52
N PRO A 408 36.96 -7.54 7.82
CA PRO A 408 37.26 -8.62 6.89
C PRO A 408 36.06 -9.55 6.65
N LEU A 409 36.08 -10.28 5.53
CA LEU A 409 35.18 -11.39 5.28
C LEU A 409 35.58 -12.60 6.13
N PRO A 410 34.63 -13.48 6.51
CA PRO A 410 34.96 -14.70 7.21
C PRO A 410 35.83 -15.61 6.34
N ASP A 411 36.71 -16.39 6.98
CA ASP A 411 37.53 -17.38 6.30
C ASP A 411 36.64 -18.49 5.69
N VAL A 412 36.90 -18.81 4.42
CA VAL A 412 36.15 -19.82 3.66
C VAL A 412 37.08 -20.96 3.26
N VAL A 413 36.70 -22.19 3.58
CA VAL A 413 37.42 -23.40 3.18
C VAL A 413 36.53 -24.24 2.28
N ILE A 414 36.99 -24.49 1.06
CA ILE A 414 36.32 -25.39 0.11
C ILE A 414 36.80 -26.82 0.37
N VAL A 415 35.86 -27.74 0.62
CA VAL A 415 36.16 -29.16 0.86
C VAL A 415 35.68 -29.99 -0.33
N ASP A 416 36.62 -30.65 -1.01
CA ASP A 416 36.30 -31.61 -2.07
C ASP A 416 35.81 -32.94 -1.47
N THR A 417 34.55 -33.28 -1.74
CA THR A 417 33.91 -34.49 -1.21
C THR A 417 34.25 -35.76 -1.98
N ARG A 418 34.91 -35.69 -3.14
CA ARG A 418 35.35 -36.86 -3.93
C ARG A 418 36.42 -37.66 -3.19
N HIS A 419 37.37 -36.97 -2.58
CA HIS A 419 38.43 -37.58 -1.78
C HIS A 419 37.95 -38.02 -0.39
N ALA A 420 36.85 -37.42 0.09
CA ALA A 420 36.25 -37.76 1.37
C ALA A 420 35.50 -39.10 1.39
N LEU A 421 35.39 -39.82 0.25
CA LEU A 421 34.77 -41.16 0.15
C LEU A 421 35.68 -42.27 0.70
N GLY A 422 37.00 -42.14 0.55
CA GLY A 422 37.98 -43.13 1.04
C GLY A 422 38.24 -43.06 2.55
N GLU A 423 38.01 -41.89 3.17
CA GLU A 423 38.21 -41.65 4.60
C GLU A 423 36.92 -41.81 5.44
N ARG A 424 35.81 -42.25 4.84
CA ARG A 424 34.52 -42.35 5.54
C ARG A 424 34.55 -43.43 6.62
N ARG A 425 34.53 -43.00 7.88
CA ARG A 425 34.11 -43.84 9.02
C ARG A 425 32.68 -43.46 9.41
N GLY A 426 31.69 -44.13 8.82
CA GLY A 426 30.28 -44.06 9.24
C GLY A 426 29.27 -43.71 8.13
N PRO A 427 27.96 -43.90 8.40
CA PRO A 427 26.89 -43.56 7.48
C PRO A 427 26.60 -42.05 7.57
N GLY A 428 26.97 -41.27 6.54
CA GLY A 428 26.66 -39.84 6.52
C GLY A 428 27.15 -39.11 5.28
N ALA A 429 26.50 -37.99 4.96
CA ALA A 429 26.81 -37.10 3.85
C ALA A 429 27.88 -36.03 4.18
N MET A 430 28.48 -36.07 5.39
CA MET A 430 29.40 -35.05 5.88
C MET A 430 30.86 -35.49 5.75
N SER A 431 31.77 -34.56 5.42
CA SER A 431 33.21 -34.82 5.36
C SER A 431 33.85 -34.86 6.75
N SER A 432 35.00 -35.50 6.88
CA SER A 432 35.80 -35.55 8.12
C SER A 432 36.13 -34.14 8.64
N ARG A 433 36.59 -33.24 7.75
CA ARG A 433 36.85 -31.84 8.08
C ARG A 433 35.62 -31.10 8.59
N MET A 434 34.46 -31.31 7.98
CA MET A 434 33.20 -30.71 8.43
C MET A 434 32.84 -31.21 9.82
N LEU A 435 32.90 -32.52 10.08
CA LEU A 435 32.63 -33.09 11.40
C LEU A 435 33.56 -32.54 12.49
N GLN A 436 34.84 -32.36 12.17
CA GLN A 436 35.80 -31.77 13.10
C GLN A 436 35.47 -30.30 13.41
N ALA A 437 35.12 -29.51 12.40
CA ALA A 437 34.70 -28.12 12.59
C ALA A 437 33.42 -28.01 13.43
N LEU A 438 32.43 -28.89 13.19
CA LEU A 438 31.22 -28.98 14.00
C LEU A 438 31.55 -29.27 15.46
N LYS A 439 32.41 -30.27 15.69
CA LYS A 439 32.80 -30.66 17.04
C LYS A 439 33.51 -29.51 17.77
N LEU A 440 34.46 -28.84 17.11
CA LEU A 440 35.17 -27.70 17.70
C LEU A 440 34.22 -26.56 18.10
N ALA A 441 33.27 -26.21 17.23
CA ALA A 441 32.28 -25.17 17.54
C ALA A 441 31.36 -25.58 18.70
N LEU A 442 30.87 -26.82 18.70
CA LEU A 442 29.98 -27.32 19.76
C LEU A 442 30.71 -27.50 21.10
N ASP A 443 31.96 -27.97 21.09
CA ASP A 443 32.81 -28.09 22.29
C ASP A 443 33.12 -26.70 22.87
N ALA A 444 33.17 -25.66 22.03
CA ALA A 444 33.27 -24.25 22.43
C ALA A 444 31.92 -23.61 22.83
N ASN A 445 30.83 -24.38 22.85
CA ASN A 445 29.47 -23.92 23.13
C ASN A 445 28.96 -22.83 22.16
N GLU A 446 29.44 -22.87 20.91
CA GLU A 446 29.02 -22.00 19.81
C GLU A 446 27.87 -22.63 19.00
N GLN A 447 27.24 -21.84 18.14
CA GLN A 447 26.16 -22.30 17.27
C GLN A 447 26.68 -22.65 15.87
N VAL A 448 26.19 -23.77 15.32
CA VAL A 448 26.45 -24.17 13.94
C VAL A 448 25.19 -24.09 13.11
N ILE A 449 25.29 -23.48 11.94
CA ILE A 449 24.21 -23.43 10.94
C ILE A 449 24.59 -24.33 9.77
N LEU A 450 23.76 -25.34 9.49
CA LEU A 450 23.89 -26.23 8.34
C LEU A 450 22.84 -25.88 7.28
N LEU A 451 23.29 -25.49 6.10
CA LEU A 451 22.42 -25.17 4.98
C LEU A 451 22.28 -26.38 4.05
N LEU A 452 21.04 -26.78 3.78
CA LEU A 452 20.68 -27.87 2.90
C LEU A 452 19.70 -27.38 1.83
N ASN A 453 19.72 -28.02 0.66
CA ASN A 453 18.72 -27.75 -0.38
C ASN A 453 17.30 -28.02 0.13
N ARG A 454 16.32 -27.28 -0.41
CA ARG A 454 14.90 -27.56 -0.15
C ARG A 454 14.57 -29.00 -0.57
N ARG A 455 13.73 -29.69 0.21
CA ARG A 455 13.31 -31.06 -0.11
C ARG A 455 12.74 -31.11 -1.53
N GLY A 456 13.16 -32.09 -2.33
CA GLY A 456 12.73 -32.27 -3.72
C GLY A 456 13.54 -31.51 -4.79
N TYR A 457 14.55 -30.71 -4.43
CA TYR A 457 15.37 -29.95 -5.40
C TYR A 457 16.57 -30.72 -5.99
N SER A 458 17.00 -31.83 -5.39
CA SER A 458 18.11 -32.62 -5.94
C SER A 458 17.62 -33.52 -7.07
N THR A 459 17.60 -33.01 -8.29
CA THR A 459 17.10 -33.71 -9.50
C THR A 459 18.20 -34.33 -10.36
N HIS A 460 19.46 -34.29 -9.92
CA HIS A 460 20.60 -34.78 -10.71
C HIS A 460 21.15 -36.10 -10.17
N ILE A 461 21.66 -36.93 -11.08
CA ILE A 461 22.39 -38.16 -10.76
C ILE A 461 23.88 -37.86 -10.97
N GLN A 462 24.67 -37.95 -9.89
CA GLN A 462 26.11 -37.74 -9.92
C GLN A 462 26.86 -39.02 -9.52
N CYS A 463 27.88 -39.40 -10.29
CA CYS A 463 28.79 -40.48 -9.94
C CYS A 463 29.71 -40.04 -8.78
N PRO A 464 29.67 -40.69 -7.60
CA PRO A 464 30.49 -40.29 -6.46
C PRO A 464 32.00 -40.46 -6.69
N ALA A 465 32.42 -41.38 -7.57
CA ALA A 465 33.83 -41.69 -7.81
C ALA A 465 34.51 -40.67 -8.73
N CYS A 466 33.90 -40.33 -9.87
CA CYS A 466 34.50 -39.45 -10.88
C CYS A 466 33.85 -38.06 -10.94
N GLY A 467 32.70 -37.86 -10.29
CA GLY A 467 31.95 -36.61 -10.30
C GLY A 467 31.09 -36.37 -11.54
N TYR A 468 31.00 -37.34 -12.48
CA TYR A 468 30.15 -37.24 -13.67
C TYR A 468 28.70 -36.97 -13.29
N VAL A 469 28.09 -35.94 -13.89
CA VAL A 469 26.66 -35.62 -13.74
C VAL A 469 25.95 -36.05 -15.02
N ALA A 470 24.96 -36.93 -14.91
CA ALA A 470 24.18 -37.37 -16.07
C ALA A 470 23.40 -36.19 -16.66
N LYS A 471 23.61 -35.91 -17.94
CA LYS A 471 22.90 -34.87 -18.70
C LYS A 471 21.92 -35.50 -19.68
N CYS A 472 20.90 -34.73 -20.07
CA CYS A 472 19.98 -35.13 -21.12
C CYS A 472 20.67 -35.02 -22.49
N PRO A 473 20.63 -36.05 -23.35
CA PRO A 473 21.27 -35.98 -24.67
C PRO A 473 20.50 -35.12 -25.70
N HIS A 474 19.37 -34.52 -25.32
CA HIS A 474 18.47 -33.79 -26.25
C HIS A 474 18.41 -32.27 -26.02
N CYS A 475 18.76 -31.77 -24.84
CA CYS A 475 18.59 -30.36 -24.48
C CYS A 475 19.82 -29.72 -23.82
N ASP A 476 20.85 -30.51 -23.53
CA ASP A 476 22.20 -30.13 -23.08
C ASP A 476 23.24 -30.79 -24.00
#